data_AF-A0A7V8IJR5-F1
#
_entry.id   AF-A0A7V8IJR5-F1
#
_cell.length_a   1.000
_cell.length_b   1.000
_cell.length_c   1.000
_cell.angle_alpha   90.00
_cell.angle_beta   90.00
_cell.angle_gamma   90.00
#
_symmetry.space_group_name_H-M   'P 1'
#
loop_
_entity.id
_entity.type
_entity.pdbx_description
1 polymer ?
#
loop_
_entity_poly.entity_id
_entity_poly.type
_entity_poly.pdbx_seq_one_letter_code
_entity_poly.pdbx_strand_id
1 'polypeptide(L)'
;MRITNIVMISSLIFSVSSIPFPVWANEHQHHAMVHTNPPATTTAVYHTTGMVKQWNADSVTLSHAPVDALKWPAMTMAFTLPSRGEITPLPVNTPVAFSFIQNDSGYILTAITPQQP
;
A
#
# COMPACT_ATOMS: atom_id res chain seq x y z
N MET A 1 -6.68 21.74 -50.76
CA MET A 1 -5.29 21.45 -51.16
C MET A 1 -4.44 21.47 -49.89
N ARG A 2 -3.85 20.32 -49.53
CA ARG A 2 -2.97 20.15 -48.36
C ARG A 2 -1.55 20.57 -48.74
N ILE A 3 -0.86 21.34 -47.89
CA ILE A 3 0.60 21.44 -47.94
C ILE A 3 1.12 21.50 -46.49
N THR A 4 1.69 20.38 -46.07
CA THR A 4 2.53 20.15 -44.89
C THR A 4 3.81 20.97 -44.99
N ASN A 5 4.40 21.43 -43.87
CA ASN A 5 5.85 21.66 -43.78
C ASN A 5 6.35 21.45 -42.33
N ILE A 6 7.31 20.52 -42.24
CA ILE A 6 8.11 20.09 -41.10
C ILE A 6 9.20 21.11 -40.80
N VAL A 7 9.48 21.38 -39.52
CA VAL A 7 10.74 22.03 -39.09
C VAL A 7 11.40 21.13 -38.05
N MET A 8 12.54 20.58 -38.45
CA MET A 8 13.50 19.85 -37.64
C MET A 8 14.67 20.81 -37.37
N ILE A 9 15.04 21.06 -36.12
CA ILE A 9 16.30 21.76 -35.82
C ILE A 9 17.03 21.03 -34.68
N SER A 10 18.06 20.32 -35.10
CA SER A 10 19.14 19.72 -34.32
C SER A 10 19.95 20.75 -33.53
N SER A 11 20.44 20.35 -32.35
CA SER A 11 21.65 20.83 -31.65
C SER A 11 21.69 20.10 -30.30
N LEU A 12 22.78 19.61 -29.71
CA LEU A 12 24.20 19.74 -29.96
C LEU A 12 24.89 18.62 -29.16
N ILE A 13 25.73 17.82 -29.81
CA ILE A 13 26.59 16.81 -29.19
C ILE A 13 27.76 17.52 -28.52
N PHE A 14 27.91 17.36 -27.20
CA PHE A 14 29.17 17.65 -26.50
C PHE A 14 29.82 16.33 -26.10
N SER A 15 30.70 15.85 -26.98
CA SER A 15 31.67 14.80 -26.64
C SER A 15 32.90 15.45 -26.02
N VAL A 16 33.23 15.08 -24.79
CA VAL A 16 34.58 15.26 -24.26
C VAL A 16 35.12 13.88 -23.90
N SER A 17 36.05 13.39 -24.73
CA SER A 17 36.82 12.20 -24.45
C SER A 17 38.00 12.59 -23.56
N SER A 18 38.20 11.90 -22.45
CA SER A 18 39.44 11.93 -21.68
C SER A 18 39.97 10.50 -21.53
N ILE A 19 41.27 10.36 -21.76
CA ILE A 19 42.03 9.13 -22.00
C ILE A 19 42.16 8.30 -20.69
N PRO A 20 42.13 6.96 -20.74
CA PRO A 20 42.34 6.12 -19.56
C PRO A 20 43.83 5.97 -19.19
N PHE A 21 44.16 6.09 -17.90
CA PHE A 21 45.42 5.60 -17.34
C PHE A 21 45.18 4.22 -16.71
N PRO A 22 46.01 3.19 -16.99
CA PRO A 22 45.91 1.91 -16.30
C PRO A 22 46.69 1.98 -14.98
N VAL A 23 46.01 1.79 -13.85
CA VAL A 23 46.67 1.51 -12.57
C VAL A 23 46.30 0.09 -12.15
N TRP A 24 47.27 -0.82 -12.20
CA TRP A 24 47.22 -2.10 -11.49
C TRP A 24 47.89 -1.90 -10.15
N ALA A 25 47.10 -1.76 -9.09
CA ALA A 25 47.46 -2.08 -7.71
C ALA A 25 46.22 -1.91 -6.83
N ASN A 26 46.08 -2.76 -5.80
CA ASN A 26 45.19 -2.65 -4.64
C ASN A 26 43.66 -2.85 -4.84
N GLU A 27 43.29 -4.10 -5.06
CA GLU A 27 42.00 -4.63 -4.61
C GLU A 27 41.96 -4.68 -3.07
N HIS A 28 41.13 -3.82 -2.48
CA HIS A 28 40.41 -3.92 -1.19
C HIS A 28 39.99 -2.50 -0.77
N GLN A 29 39.01 -1.94 -1.47
CA GLN A 29 38.32 -0.72 -1.02
C GLN A 29 36.84 -1.03 -0.86
N HIS A 30 36.40 -0.92 0.39
CA HIS A 30 35.04 -1.07 0.86
C HIS A 30 34.11 -0.21 0.01
N HIS A 31 33.29 -0.83 -0.83
CA HIS A 31 32.23 -0.11 -1.52
C HIS A 31 31.33 0.50 -0.45
N ALA A 32 31.38 1.83 -0.39
CA ALA A 32 30.49 2.64 0.40
C ALA A 32 29.06 2.18 0.14
N MET A 33 28.41 1.72 1.20
CA MET A 33 26.97 1.49 1.25
C MET A 33 26.29 2.75 0.72
N VAL A 34 25.74 2.67 -0.50
CA VAL A 34 24.66 3.56 -0.89
C VAL A 34 23.53 3.20 0.05
N HIS A 35 23.37 3.98 1.13
CA HIS A 35 22.21 3.93 1.99
C HIS A 35 21.04 4.47 1.16
N THR A 36 20.53 3.67 0.23
CA THR A 36 19.20 3.88 -0.34
C THR A 36 18.27 3.65 0.84
N ASN A 37 17.88 4.73 1.51
CA ASN A 37 16.79 4.70 2.48
C ASN A 37 15.63 4.01 1.76
N PRO A 38 15.17 2.82 2.22
CA PRO A 38 14.03 2.18 1.59
C PRO A 38 12.87 3.19 1.61
N PRO A 39 12.13 3.38 0.51
CA PRO A 39 10.92 4.18 0.59
C PRO A 39 10.06 3.60 1.71
N ALA A 40 9.69 4.42 2.68
CA ALA A 40 8.79 4.01 3.74
C ALA A 40 7.44 3.69 3.10
N THR A 41 7.16 2.40 2.91
CA THR A 41 5.88 1.93 2.39
C THR A 41 4.82 2.25 3.43
N THR A 42 4.09 3.34 3.23
CA THR A 42 2.96 3.68 4.08
C THR A 42 1.84 2.68 3.80
N THR A 43 1.53 1.82 4.77
CA THR A 43 0.41 0.89 4.67
C THR A 43 -0.89 1.67 4.56
N ALA A 44 -1.62 1.51 3.45
CA ALA A 44 -2.90 2.16 3.25
C ALA A 44 -3.94 1.63 4.27
N VAL A 45 -4.64 2.56 4.93
CA VAL A 45 -5.76 2.26 5.83
C VAL A 45 -7.06 2.51 5.09
N TYR A 46 -7.89 1.47 5.01
CA TYR A 46 -9.21 1.52 4.40
C TYR A 46 -10.28 1.69 5.47
N HIS A 47 -11.35 2.40 5.12
CA HIS A 47 -12.46 2.70 6.01
C HIS A 47 -13.77 2.27 5.33
N THR A 48 -14.66 1.64 6.08
CA THR A 48 -16.01 1.31 5.60
C THR A 48 -16.95 1.11 6.79
N THR A 49 -18.23 0.92 6.48
CA THR A 49 -19.27 0.59 7.46
C THR A 49 -19.78 -0.81 7.22
N GLY A 50 -20.49 -1.38 8.18
CA GLY A 50 -21.04 -2.71 8.04
C GLY A 50 -21.84 -3.17 9.24
N MET A 51 -22.10 -4.48 9.24
CA MET A 51 -22.84 -5.18 10.29
C MET A 51 -22.03 -6.39 10.77
N VAL A 52 -21.95 -6.58 12.08
CA VAL A 52 -21.35 -7.78 12.69
C VAL A 52 -22.20 -9.00 12.37
N LYS A 53 -21.59 -10.01 11.72
CA LYS A 53 -22.26 -11.27 11.38
C LYS A 53 -21.81 -12.41 12.30
N GLN A 54 -20.54 -12.45 12.67
CA GLN A 54 -19.99 -13.46 13.59
C GLN A 54 -18.69 -12.93 14.21
N TRP A 55 -18.41 -13.31 15.45
CA TRP A 55 -17.16 -12.99 16.14
C TRP A 55 -16.46 -14.28 16.60
N ASN A 56 -15.19 -14.45 16.26
CA ASN A 56 -14.34 -15.59 16.64
C ASN A 56 -13.14 -15.12 17.48
N ALA A 57 -12.26 -16.05 17.86
CA ALA A 57 -11.10 -15.76 18.71
C ALA A 57 -10.05 -14.84 18.03
N ASP A 58 -9.93 -14.91 16.71
CA ASP A 58 -8.89 -14.27 15.90
C ASP A 58 -9.45 -13.47 14.71
N SER A 59 -10.77 -13.48 14.52
CA SER A 59 -11.42 -12.94 13.33
C SER A 59 -12.85 -12.47 13.63
N VAL A 60 -13.33 -11.53 12.81
CA VAL A 60 -14.71 -11.06 12.81
C VAL A 60 -15.25 -11.08 11.38
N THR A 61 -16.43 -11.67 11.20
CA THR A 61 -17.15 -11.67 9.92
C THR A 61 -18.06 -10.47 9.86
N LEU A 62 -17.87 -9.62 8.86
CA LEU A 62 -18.61 -8.37 8.66
C LEU A 62 -19.29 -8.38 7.30
N SER A 63 -20.57 -8.00 7.27
CA SER A 63 -21.24 -7.57 6.03
C SER A 63 -20.93 -6.10 5.84
N HIS A 64 -19.99 -5.77 4.96
CA HIS A 64 -19.50 -4.42 4.78
C HIS A 64 -20.11 -3.72 3.56
N ALA A 65 -20.15 -2.39 3.62
CA ALA A 65 -20.51 -1.51 2.50
C ALA A 65 -19.38 -1.49 1.45
N PRO A 66 -19.63 -0.99 0.22
CA PRO A 66 -18.62 -0.92 -0.83
C PRO A 66 -17.34 -0.20 -0.37
N VAL A 67 -16.19 -0.66 -0.89
CA VAL A 67 -14.88 -0.05 -0.62
C VAL A 67 -14.29 0.43 -1.95
N ASP A 68 -14.52 1.70 -2.28
CA ASP A 68 -14.21 2.26 -3.60
C ASP A 68 -12.72 2.22 -3.96
N ALA A 69 -11.85 2.38 -2.96
CA ALA A 69 -10.41 2.32 -3.11
C ALA A 69 -9.93 0.94 -3.58
N LEU A 70 -10.64 -0.13 -3.17
CA LEU A 70 -10.35 -1.51 -3.52
C LEU A 70 -11.25 -2.04 -4.65
N LYS A 71 -12.21 -1.24 -5.13
CA LYS A 71 -13.25 -1.64 -6.11
C LYS A 71 -14.09 -2.82 -5.63
N TRP A 72 -14.31 -2.92 -4.33
CA TRP A 72 -15.13 -3.98 -3.75
C TRP A 72 -16.61 -3.56 -3.68
N PRO A 73 -17.53 -4.45 -4.07
CA PRO A 73 -18.94 -4.25 -3.79
C PRO A 73 -19.24 -4.44 -2.29
N ALA A 74 -20.49 -4.22 -1.89
CA ALA A 74 -20.95 -4.67 -0.60
C ALA A 74 -20.91 -6.21 -0.55
N MET A 75 -20.29 -6.78 0.48
CA MET A 75 -20.17 -8.23 0.62
C MET A 75 -19.95 -8.62 2.09
N THR A 76 -20.04 -9.92 2.37
CA THR A 76 -19.74 -10.49 3.69
C THR A 76 -18.42 -11.24 3.64
N MET A 77 -17.47 -10.83 4.50
CA MET A 77 -16.17 -11.50 4.60
C MET A 77 -15.61 -11.44 6.02
N ALA A 78 -14.62 -12.30 6.29
CA ALA A 78 -13.88 -12.29 7.54
C ALA A 78 -12.70 -11.32 7.48
N PHE A 79 -12.49 -10.62 8.58
CA PHE A 79 -11.32 -9.79 8.82
C PHE A 79 -10.59 -10.30 10.06
N THR A 80 -9.26 -10.29 10.00
CA THR A 80 -8.41 -10.71 11.10
C THR A 80 -8.42 -9.66 12.21
N LEU A 81 -8.51 -10.10 13.44
CA LEU A 81 -8.35 -9.23 14.61
C LEU A 81 -6.85 -8.99 14.86
N PRO A 82 -6.48 -7.80 15.36
CA PRO A 82 -5.13 -7.53 15.81
C PRO A 82 -4.81 -8.34 17.08
N SER A 83 -3.67 -8.08 17.71
CA SER A 83 -3.26 -8.77 18.94
C SER A 83 -4.37 -8.79 19.98
N ARG A 84 -4.49 -9.91 20.68
CA ARG A 84 -5.58 -10.15 21.64
C ARG A 84 -5.63 -9.02 22.68
N GLY A 85 -6.80 -8.41 22.83
CA GLY A 85 -7.06 -7.35 23.81
C GLY A 85 -7.08 -5.94 23.24
N GLU A 86 -6.67 -5.72 21.98
CA GLU A 86 -6.74 -4.40 21.34
C GLU A 86 -8.17 -4.04 20.91
N ILE A 87 -8.96 -5.02 20.49
CA ILE A 87 -10.35 -4.84 20.06
C ILE A 87 -11.27 -5.71 20.92
N THR A 88 -12.30 -5.08 21.47
CA THR A 88 -13.33 -5.76 22.28
C THR A 88 -14.41 -6.35 21.37
N PRO A 89 -14.84 -7.62 21.60
CA PRO A 89 -15.94 -8.21 20.85
C PRO A 89 -17.24 -7.42 20.92
N LEU A 90 -17.91 -7.29 19.78
CA LEU A 90 -19.22 -6.66 19.65
C LEU A 90 -20.31 -7.72 19.42
N PRO A 91 -21.55 -7.49 19.90
CA PRO A 91 -22.67 -8.39 19.62
C PRO A 91 -22.95 -8.54 18.11
N VAL A 92 -23.48 -9.71 17.73
CA VAL A 92 -23.96 -9.94 16.36
C VAL A 92 -25.12 -8.97 16.03
N ASN A 93 -25.18 -8.54 14.77
CA ASN A 93 -26.10 -7.52 14.23
C ASN A 93 -25.87 -6.10 14.75
N THR A 94 -24.71 -5.82 15.36
CA THR A 94 -24.30 -4.44 15.67
C THR A 94 -23.89 -3.71 14.38
N PRO A 95 -24.46 -2.53 14.07
CA PRO A 95 -23.97 -1.67 13.00
C PRO A 95 -22.65 -1.05 13.44
N VAL A 96 -21.66 -1.01 12.55
CA VAL A 96 -20.29 -0.60 12.88
C VAL A 96 -19.67 0.25 11.78
N ALA A 97 -18.85 1.22 12.19
CA ALA A 97 -17.83 1.83 11.35
C ALA A 97 -16.48 1.20 11.72
N PHE A 98 -15.68 0.83 10.74
CA PHE A 98 -14.43 0.15 11.00
C PHE A 98 -13.35 0.51 9.98
N SER A 99 -12.11 0.29 10.38
CA SER A 99 -10.92 0.52 9.59
C SER A 99 -10.07 -0.74 9.54
N PHE A 100 -9.40 -0.95 8.42
CA PHE A 100 -8.54 -2.11 8.23
C PHE A 100 -7.36 -1.78 7.31
N ILE A 101 -6.32 -2.58 7.43
CA ILE A 101 -5.17 -2.57 6.51
C ILE A 101 -5.12 -3.88 5.74
N GLN A 102 -4.42 -3.86 4.60
CA GLN A 102 -4.04 -5.07 3.88
C GLN A 102 -2.54 -5.31 4.05
N ASN A 103 -2.16 -6.53 4.42
CA ASN A 103 -0.77 -6.98 4.43
C ASN A 103 -0.66 -8.41 3.88
N ASP A 104 0.53 -9.01 3.99
CA ASP A 104 0.81 -10.37 3.49
C ASP A 104 -0.07 -11.46 4.13
N SER A 105 -0.62 -11.20 5.32
CA SER A 105 -1.52 -12.11 6.04
C SER A 105 -3.01 -11.93 5.71
N GLY A 106 -3.37 -10.88 4.95
CA GLY A 106 -4.75 -10.59 4.56
C GLY A 106 -5.22 -9.21 5.06
N TYR A 107 -6.48 -9.15 5.50
CA TYR A 107 -7.15 -7.91 5.93
C TYR A 107 -7.30 -7.87 7.44
N ILE A 108 -6.63 -6.91 8.07
CA ILE A 108 -6.53 -6.82 9.53
C ILE A 108 -7.28 -5.58 10.01
N LEU A 109 -8.20 -5.76 10.94
CA LEU A 109 -8.88 -4.64 11.61
C LEU A 109 -7.85 -3.81 12.39
N THR A 110 -7.96 -2.49 12.24
CA THR A 110 -7.20 -1.53 13.06
C THR A 110 -8.10 -0.75 14.01
N ALA A 111 -9.39 -0.60 13.67
CA ALA A 111 -10.37 0.03 14.54
C ALA A 111 -11.79 -0.46 14.20
N ILE A 112 -12.67 -0.51 15.19
CA ILE A 112 -14.10 -0.79 15.01
C ILE A 112 -14.89 -0.06 16.08
N THR A 113 -16.01 0.55 15.70
CA THR A 113 -16.86 1.32 16.62
C THR A 113 -18.32 1.08 16.29
N PRO A 114 -19.16 0.75 17.28
CA PRO A 114 -20.61 0.70 17.09
C PRO A 114 -21.14 2.04 16.56
N GLN A 115 -21.96 1.98 15.51
CA GLN A 115 -22.70 3.15 15.05
C GLN A 115 -23.94 3.28 15.92
N GLN A 116 -24.13 4.48 16.48
CA GLN A 116 -25.36 4.79 17.20
C GLN A 116 -26.52 4.83 16.20
N PRO A 117 -27.69 4.25 16.52
CA PRO A 117 -28.89 4.35 15.68
C PRO A 117 -29.36 5.79 15.47
#